data_AF-A0A3R6Z2U2-F1
#
_entry.id   AF-A0A3R6Z2U2-F1
#
_cell.length_a   1.000
_cell.length_b   1.000
_cell.length_c   1.000
_cell.angle_alpha   90.00
_cell.angle_beta   90.00
_cell.angle_gamma   90.00
#
_symmetry.space_group_name_H-M   'P 1'
#
loop_
_entity.id
_entity.type
_entity.pdbx_description
1 polymer ?
#
loop_
_entity_poly.entity_id
_entity_poly.type
_entity_poly.pdbx_seq_one_letter_code
_entity_poly.pdbx_strand_id
1 'polypeptide(L)'
;MTSSCETIPSSADPPHPATARRMEFVGVFLDTKSQDALKARFQALHGDTSAQSSLVLKYNPSKEELDAFAPIMGKNVKIQAVAQDEHAQAAIASVSTEHGDVNYAVECPHITVSVTGEDGCGLHYPFPPTNASLTILADDALELTGVLCTSSTYDAATHSCGPPPKKAECGFCLFMKAGPCGEQFTTWEACLDQSKKEGSDFLTKCGPQTLALRDCVDANPEYYSVLNGDSNDDDEAPNDV
;
A
#
# COMPACT_ATOMS: atom_id res chain seq x y z
N MET A 1 1.32 48.57 -19.02
CA MET A 1 2.78 48.71 -19.18
C MET A 1 3.42 48.18 -17.92
N THR A 2 4.03 47.00 -18.04
CA THR A 2 5.14 46.42 -17.25
C THR A 2 5.24 46.76 -15.75
N SER A 3 4.85 45.82 -14.88
CA SER A 3 5.39 45.73 -13.52
C SER A 3 6.43 44.62 -13.52
N SER A 4 7.71 45.00 -13.51
CA SER A 4 8.86 44.10 -13.44
C SER A 4 8.91 43.44 -12.06
N CYS A 5 8.97 42.10 -12.01
CA CYS A 5 9.28 41.35 -10.81
C CYS A 5 10.80 41.09 -10.82
N GLU A 6 11.51 41.72 -9.89
CA GLU A 6 12.95 41.57 -9.72
C GLU A 6 13.28 40.18 -9.15
N THR A 7 14.24 39.50 -9.77
CA THR A 7 14.66 38.14 -9.47
C THR A 7 15.59 38.11 -8.27
N ILE A 8 15.20 37.42 -7.18
CA ILE A 8 16.09 37.09 -6.05
C ILE A 8 16.76 35.74 -6.34
N PRO A 9 18.08 35.57 -6.09
CA PRO A 9 18.83 34.41 -6.55
C PRO A 9 18.50 33.14 -5.76
N SER A 10 18.40 32.05 -6.52
CA SER A 10 18.33 30.65 -6.07
C SER A 10 19.58 30.26 -5.27
N SER A 11 19.42 29.92 -3.99
CA SER A 11 20.28 28.96 -3.29
C SER A 11 19.64 28.51 -1.97
N ALA A 12 18.95 27.37 -2.02
CA ALA A 12 18.88 26.37 -0.95
C ALA A 12 18.00 25.23 -1.49
N ASP A 13 18.60 24.06 -1.65
CA ASP A 13 17.91 22.83 -2.04
C ASP A 13 16.61 22.64 -1.24
N PRO A 14 15.48 22.35 -1.89
CA PRO A 14 14.26 22.01 -1.17
C PRO A 14 14.51 20.73 -0.35
N PRO A 15 14.06 20.68 0.92
CA PRO A 15 14.09 19.44 1.68
C PRO A 15 13.31 18.39 0.88
N HIS A 16 13.96 17.24 0.65
CA HIS A 16 13.34 16.07 0.04
C HIS A 16 11.89 15.93 0.52
N PRO A 17 10.88 15.85 -0.37
CA PRO A 17 9.53 15.64 0.08
C PRO A 17 9.51 14.30 0.81
N ALA A 18 9.23 14.34 2.11
CA ALA A 18 8.87 13.18 2.88
C ALA A 18 7.76 12.49 2.09
N THR A 19 8.08 11.33 1.50
CA THR A 19 7.14 10.56 0.72
C THR A 19 5.94 10.28 1.63
N ALA A 20 4.83 10.96 1.36
CA ALA A 20 3.58 10.75 2.07
C ALA A 20 3.34 9.24 2.05
N ARG A 21 3.31 8.60 3.22
CA ARG A 21 3.09 7.15 3.31
C ARG A 21 1.74 6.88 2.66
N ARG A 22 1.75 6.36 1.44
CA ARG A 22 0.52 5.92 0.77
C ARG A 22 -0.10 4.85 1.65
N MET A 23 -1.36 5.06 2.04
CA MET A 23 -2.10 4.10 2.84
C MET A 23 -2.29 2.83 2.01
N GLU A 24 -1.87 1.69 2.53
CA GLU A 24 -2.04 0.42 1.84
C GLU A 24 -3.52 0.01 1.88
N PHE A 25 -4.05 -0.46 0.76
CA PHE A 25 -5.42 -0.96 0.69
C PHE A 25 -5.53 -2.16 -0.24
N VAL A 26 -6.55 -2.99 0.01
CA VAL A 26 -7.00 -4.01 -0.92
C VAL A 26 -8.14 -3.44 -1.73
N GLY A 27 -8.04 -3.56 -3.05
CA GLY A 27 -9.06 -3.06 -3.96
C GLY A 27 -9.10 -3.81 -5.27
N VAL A 28 -10.21 -3.64 -5.99
CA VAL A 28 -10.35 -4.14 -7.35
C VAL A 28 -9.90 -3.06 -8.32
N PHE A 29 -8.88 -3.37 -9.10
CA PHE A 29 -8.31 -2.49 -10.12
C PHE A 29 -8.84 -2.90 -11.48
N LEU A 30 -9.52 -1.97 -12.16
CA LEU A 30 -10.17 -2.27 -13.44
C LEU A 30 -9.16 -2.52 -14.56
N ASP A 31 -9.49 -3.44 -15.46
CA ASP A 31 -8.77 -3.59 -16.73
C ASP A 31 -9.05 -2.40 -17.67
N THR A 32 -8.23 -2.23 -18.71
CA THR A 32 -8.35 -1.11 -19.65
C THR A 32 -9.73 -1.00 -20.30
N LYS A 33 -10.31 -2.13 -20.74
CA LYS A 33 -11.62 -2.16 -21.41
C LYS A 33 -12.72 -1.71 -20.45
N SER A 34 -12.63 -2.13 -19.19
CA SER A 34 -13.57 -1.76 -18.14
C SER A 34 -13.45 -0.29 -17.74
N GLN A 35 -12.23 0.25 -17.70
CA GLN A 35 -12.00 1.69 -17.51
C GLN A 35 -12.61 2.51 -18.65
N ASP A 36 -12.41 2.09 -19.89
CA ASP A 36 -12.98 2.76 -21.06
C ASP A 36 -14.51 2.68 -21.08
N ALA A 37 -15.09 1.53 -20.70
CA ALA A 37 -16.54 1.37 -20.58
C ALA A 37 -17.13 2.28 -19.49
N LEU A 38 -16.46 2.40 -18.34
CA LEU A 38 -16.86 3.29 -17.26
C LEU A 38 -16.84 4.76 -17.73
N LYS A 39 -15.77 5.19 -18.41
CA LYS A 39 -15.64 6.53 -18.98
C LYS A 39 -16.69 6.84 -20.05
N ALA A 40 -16.95 5.89 -20.93
CA ALA A 40 -17.94 6.06 -22.00
C ALA A 40 -19.36 6.18 -21.43
N ARG A 41 -19.65 5.45 -20.34
CA ARG A 41 -20.96 5.44 -19.69
C ARG A 41 -21.19 6.65 -18.78
N PHE A 42 -20.15 7.10 -18.08
CA PHE A 42 -20.18 8.21 -17.14
C PHE A 42 -19.13 9.24 -17.54
N GLN A 43 -19.55 10.24 -18.31
CA GLN A 43 -18.68 11.38 -18.62
C GLN A 43 -18.35 12.13 -17.33
N ALA A 44 -17.06 12.30 -17.08
CA ALA A 44 -16.56 13.06 -15.94
C ALA A 44 -17.15 14.48 -15.97
N LEU A 45 -17.86 14.84 -14.90
CA LEU A 45 -18.42 16.18 -14.73
C LEU A 45 -17.41 17.16 -14.13
N HIS A 46 -16.38 16.61 -13.46
CA HIS A 46 -15.32 17.35 -12.77
C HIS A 46 -13.93 16.92 -13.26
N GLY A 47 -12.86 17.23 -12.51
CA GLY A 47 -11.50 16.77 -12.83
C GLY A 47 -11.45 15.25 -13.01
N ASP A 48 -10.82 14.80 -14.09
CA ASP A 48 -10.74 13.38 -14.47
C ASP A 48 -9.78 12.63 -13.53
N THR A 49 -10.33 11.80 -12.64
CA THR A 49 -9.57 10.94 -11.73
C THR A 49 -9.45 9.50 -12.22
N SER A 50 -9.70 9.25 -13.51
CA SER A 50 -9.76 7.88 -14.04
C SER A 50 -8.46 7.09 -13.95
N ALA A 51 -7.31 7.73 -13.70
CA ALA A 51 -6.07 7.05 -13.34
C ALA A 51 -6.16 6.31 -11.98
N GLN A 52 -7.16 6.63 -11.15
CA GLN A 52 -7.42 6.05 -9.84
C GLN A 52 -8.63 5.10 -9.85
N SER A 53 -8.96 4.48 -11.00
CA SER A 53 -10.10 3.56 -11.21
C SER A 53 -9.98 2.24 -10.44
N SER A 54 -9.87 2.34 -9.12
CA SER A 54 -9.79 1.24 -8.18
C SER A 54 -10.94 1.35 -7.19
N LEU A 55 -11.54 0.19 -6.90
CA LEU A 55 -12.58 0.05 -5.91
C LEU A 55 -11.94 -0.41 -4.60
N VAL A 56 -11.92 0.45 -3.57
CA VAL A 56 -11.34 0.07 -2.29
C VAL A 56 -12.30 -0.84 -1.51
N LEU A 57 -11.80 -1.99 -1.05
CA LEU A 57 -12.54 -2.93 -0.21
C LEU A 57 -12.15 -2.84 1.27
N LYS A 58 -10.87 -2.60 1.55
CA LYS A 58 -10.32 -2.54 2.90
C LYS A 58 -9.05 -1.71 2.94
N TYR A 59 -9.01 -0.76 3.88
CA TYR A 59 -7.79 -0.02 4.22
C TYR A 59 -6.97 -0.79 5.27
N ASN A 60 -5.65 -0.78 5.11
CA ASN A 60 -4.66 -1.37 6.02
C ASN A 60 -5.05 -2.76 6.55
N PRO A 61 -5.25 -3.75 5.66
CA PRO A 61 -5.69 -5.08 6.05
C PRO A 61 -4.64 -5.78 6.91
N SER A 62 -5.09 -6.57 7.89
CA SER A 62 -4.22 -7.50 8.61
C SER A 62 -3.78 -8.64 7.69
N LYS A 63 -2.77 -9.40 8.11
CA LYS A 63 -2.30 -10.58 7.36
C LYS A 63 -3.40 -11.63 7.20
N GLU A 64 -4.18 -11.87 8.25
CA GLU A 64 -5.30 -12.82 8.24
C GLU A 64 -6.40 -12.38 7.28
N GLU A 65 -6.66 -11.08 7.23
CA GLU A 65 -7.63 -10.50 6.28
C GLU A 65 -7.12 -10.64 4.83
N LEU A 66 -5.84 -10.38 4.57
CA LEU A 66 -5.23 -10.60 3.25
C LEU A 66 -5.34 -12.05 2.78
N ASP A 67 -5.09 -13.00 3.69
CA ASP A 67 -5.20 -14.43 3.39
C ASP A 67 -6.66 -14.83 3.04
N ALA A 68 -7.66 -14.14 3.59
CA ALA A 68 -9.06 -14.30 3.23
C ALA A 68 -9.41 -13.71 1.85
N PHE A 69 -8.69 -12.70 1.39
CA PHE A 69 -8.85 -12.12 0.04
C PHE A 69 -8.10 -12.91 -1.04
N ALA A 70 -7.09 -13.70 -0.69
CA ALA A 70 -6.29 -14.48 -1.64
C ALA A 70 -7.10 -15.42 -2.57
N PRO A 71 -8.14 -16.15 -2.11
CA PRO A 71 -8.94 -17.04 -2.97
C PRO A 71 -9.85 -16.32 -3.96
N ILE A 72 -10.07 -15.02 -3.77
CA ILE A 72 -10.97 -14.21 -4.59
C ILE A 72 -10.22 -13.23 -5.50
N MET A 73 -8.89 -13.33 -5.57
CA MET A 73 -8.06 -12.54 -6.47
C MET A 73 -8.38 -12.87 -7.95
N GLY A 74 -8.86 -11.86 -8.71
CA GLY A 74 -9.03 -11.91 -10.17
C GLY A 74 -10.47 -11.99 -10.70
N LYS A 75 -11.44 -11.26 -10.11
CA LYS A 75 -12.88 -11.44 -10.41
C LYS A 75 -13.64 -10.13 -10.69
N ASN A 76 -14.82 -10.29 -11.29
CA ASN A 76 -15.67 -9.24 -11.87
C ASN A 76 -16.28 -8.27 -10.84
N VAL A 77 -16.55 -7.04 -11.27
CA VAL A 77 -17.18 -5.96 -10.50
C VAL A 77 -18.45 -5.52 -11.24
N LYS A 78 -19.56 -5.36 -10.54
CA LYS A 78 -20.81 -4.89 -11.14
C LYS A 78 -21.19 -3.53 -10.58
N ILE A 79 -21.37 -2.54 -11.45
CA ILE A 79 -21.86 -1.20 -11.07
C ILE A 79 -23.37 -1.24 -11.00
N GLN A 80 -23.92 -0.81 -9.86
CA GLN A 80 -25.36 -0.87 -9.60
C GLN A 80 -26.03 0.51 -9.55
N ALA A 81 -25.26 1.54 -9.21
CA ALA A 81 -25.77 2.91 -9.15
C ALA A 81 -24.65 3.92 -9.34
N VAL A 82 -25.02 5.18 -9.57
CA VAL A 82 -24.10 6.31 -9.54
C VAL A 82 -24.66 7.38 -8.62
N ALA A 83 -23.82 7.82 -7.69
CA ALA A 83 -24.06 8.98 -6.86
C ALA A 83 -23.25 10.16 -7.40
N GLN A 84 -23.85 11.34 -7.42
CA GLN A 84 -23.17 12.56 -7.85
C GLN A 84 -23.68 13.78 -7.08
N ASP A 85 -22.77 14.70 -6.82
CA ASP A 85 -23.05 16.03 -6.27
C ASP A 85 -22.28 17.11 -7.04
N GLU A 86 -22.30 18.34 -6.51
CA GLU A 86 -21.62 19.49 -7.11
C GLU A 86 -20.09 19.35 -7.17
N HIS A 87 -19.49 18.45 -6.39
CA HIS A 87 -18.05 18.33 -6.23
C HIS A 87 -17.47 16.98 -6.64
N ALA A 88 -18.27 15.93 -6.72
CA ALA A 88 -17.81 14.57 -6.97
C ALA A 88 -18.85 13.72 -7.70
N GLN A 89 -18.34 12.70 -8.40
CA GLN A 89 -19.13 11.64 -8.99
C GLN A 89 -18.52 10.29 -8.59
N ALA A 90 -19.34 9.39 -8.07
CA ALA A 90 -18.94 8.07 -7.62
C ALA A 90 -19.89 6.98 -8.16
N ALA A 91 -19.32 5.98 -8.81
CA ALA A 91 -20.06 4.80 -9.25
C ALA A 91 -20.10 3.77 -8.11
N ILE A 92 -21.29 3.49 -7.59
CA ILE A 92 -21.52 2.49 -6.54
C ILE A 92 -21.49 1.11 -7.18
N ALA A 93 -20.64 0.25 -6.61
CA ALA A 93 -20.40 -1.10 -7.12
C ALA A 93 -20.69 -2.17 -6.08
N SER A 94 -21.07 -3.34 -6.59
CA SER A 94 -21.02 -4.61 -5.88
C SER A 94 -19.93 -5.49 -6.50
N VAL A 95 -19.16 -6.20 -5.70
CA VAL A 95 -18.14 -7.15 -6.18
C VAL A 95 -18.62 -8.58 -5.99
N SER A 96 -19.10 -9.20 -7.05
CA SER A 96 -19.45 -10.62 -6.99
C SER A 96 -18.25 -11.49 -7.35
N THR A 97 -18.14 -12.64 -6.70
CA THR A 97 -17.15 -13.67 -7.06
C THR A 97 -17.85 -14.93 -7.54
N GLU A 98 -17.13 -15.83 -8.20
CA GLU A 98 -17.66 -17.16 -8.55
C GLU A 98 -18.09 -17.99 -7.32
N HIS A 99 -17.67 -17.58 -6.12
CA HIS A 99 -18.07 -18.20 -4.84
C HIS A 99 -19.22 -17.46 -4.14
N GLY A 100 -19.81 -16.46 -4.79
CA GLY A 100 -20.90 -15.64 -4.24
C GLY A 100 -20.46 -14.23 -3.85
N ASP A 101 -21.31 -13.57 -3.08
CA ASP A 101 -21.12 -12.19 -2.63
C ASP A 101 -19.96 -12.10 -1.62
N VAL A 102 -19.15 -11.06 -1.77
CA VAL A 102 -18.02 -10.78 -0.87
C VAL A 102 -18.47 -9.83 0.22
N ASN A 103 -18.14 -10.15 1.47
CA ASN A 103 -18.41 -9.25 2.59
C ASN A 103 -17.31 -8.19 2.66
N TYR A 104 -17.67 -6.92 2.44
CA TYR A 104 -16.74 -5.79 2.52
C TYR A 104 -16.83 -5.12 3.88
N ALA A 105 -15.71 -4.56 4.34
CA ALA A 105 -15.71 -3.69 5.52
C ALA A 105 -16.25 -2.29 5.22
N VAL A 106 -16.35 -1.92 3.94
CA VAL A 106 -16.89 -0.64 3.49
C VAL A 106 -18.39 -0.74 3.22
N GLU A 107 -19.17 0.15 3.82
CA GLU A 107 -20.64 0.15 3.71
C GLU A 107 -21.14 0.42 2.28
N CYS A 108 -20.32 1.04 1.43
CA CYS A 108 -20.62 1.32 0.03
C CYS A 108 -19.32 1.29 -0.82
N PRO A 109 -18.96 0.13 -1.41
CA PRO A 109 -17.87 0.08 -2.37
C PRO A 109 -18.19 0.98 -3.56
N HIS A 110 -17.29 1.92 -3.88
CA HIS A 110 -17.50 2.87 -4.97
C HIS A 110 -16.20 3.16 -5.72
N ILE A 111 -16.34 3.56 -6.98
CA ILE A 111 -15.26 4.04 -7.83
C ILE A 111 -15.46 5.53 -8.05
N THR A 112 -14.46 6.33 -7.70
CA THR A 112 -14.47 7.77 -7.98
C THR A 112 -14.34 7.99 -9.48
N VAL A 113 -15.35 8.62 -10.08
CA VAL A 113 -15.40 8.94 -11.51
C VAL A 113 -14.80 10.31 -11.77
N SER A 114 -15.13 11.31 -10.95
CA SER A 114 -14.56 12.65 -11.04
C SER A 114 -14.67 13.40 -9.72
N VAL A 115 -13.77 14.35 -9.48
CA VAL A 115 -13.78 15.23 -8.30
C VAL A 115 -13.31 16.64 -8.66
N THR A 116 -13.82 17.65 -7.96
CA THR A 116 -13.35 19.03 -8.03
C THR A 116 -12.22 19.23 -7.02
N GLY A 117 -11.01 19.55 -7.50
CA GLY A 117 -9.87 19.88 -6.66
C GLY A 117 -8.54 19.40 -7.24
N GLU A 118 -7.51 20.22 -7.10
CA GLU A 118 -6.11 19.87 -7.39
C GLU A 118 -5.57 19.00 -6.25
N ASP A 119 -4.65 18.07 -6.57
CA ASP A 119 -4.00 17.16 -5.63
C ASP A 119 -3.44 17.88 -4.41
N GLY A 120 -4.17 17.88 -3.29
CA GLY A 120 -3.71 18.53 -2.08
C GLY A 120 -4.80 18.64 -1.04
N CYS A 121 -4.80 17.72 -0.07
CA CYS A 121 -5.47 17.89 1.21
C CYS A 121 -4.87 19.10 1.95
N GLY A 122 -5.26 20.31 1.56
CA GLY A 122 -5.18 21.49 2.41
C GLY A 122 -6.20 21.29 3.53
N LEU A 123 -5.70 21.25 4.77
CA LEU A 123 -6.47 21.07 6.01
C LEU A 123 -7.43 22.24 6.27
N HIS A 124 -8.48 22.39 5.45
CA HIS A 124 -9.74 23.03 5.78
C HIS A 124 -10.74 22.67 4.67
N TYR A 125 -11.71 21.81 4.97
CA TYR A 125 -12.82 21.50 4.05
C TYR A 125 -14.06 22.30 4.49
N PRO A 126 -14.29 23.52 3.97
CA PRO A 126 -15.53 24.26 4.22
C PRO A 126 -16.54 23.97 3.10
N PHE A 127 -16.80 22.70 2.75
CA PHE A 127 -17.91 22.43 1.84
C PHE A 127 -19.22 22.49 2.62
N PRO A 128 -20.14 23.41 2.27
CA PRO A 128 -21.47 23.41 2.86
C PRO A 128 -22.21 22.12 2.47
N PRO A 129 -23.23 21.71 3.24
CA PRO A 129 -24.09 20.61 2.84
C PRO A 129 -24.62 20.85 1.42
N THR A 130 -24.30 19.94 0.51
CA THR A 130 -24.75 19.98 -0.89
C THR A 130 -25.82 18.91 -1.15
N ASN A 131 -26.58 19.08 -2.23
CA ASN A 131 -27.56 18.10 -2.65
C ASN A 131 -26.87 17.00 -3.46
N ALA A 132 -26.96 15.76 -2.98
CA ALA A 132 -26.53 14.60 -3.74
C ALA A 132 -27.72 13.99 -4.50
N SER A 133 -27.46 13.50 -5.70
CA SER A 133 -28.41 12.72 -6.51
C SER A 133 -27.90 11.30 -6.68
N LEU A 134 -28.81 10.33 -6.55
CA LEU A 134 -28.54 8.91 -6.74
C LEU A 134 -29.34 8.40 -7.94
N THR A 135 -28.65 7.80 -8.90
CA THR A 135 -29.27 7.16 -10.07
C THR A 135 -29.03 5.66 -9.99
N ILE A 136 -30.10 4.88 -9.83
CA ILE A 136 -30.07 3.41 -9.79
C ILE A 136 -30.10 2.86 -11.22
N LEU A 137 -29.21 1.92 -11.54
CA LEU A 137 -29.05 1.35 -12.89
C LEU A 137 -29.64 -0.06 -12.96
N ALA A 138 -30.86 -0.24 -12.48
CA ALA A 138 -31.47 -1.56 -12.26
C ALA A 138 -31.48 -2.48 -13.51
N ASP A 139 -31.87 -1.95 -14.67
CA ASP A 139 -32.01 -2.72 -15.92
C ASP A 139 -30.82 -2.57 -16.90
N ASP A 140 -29.84 -1.71 -16.57
CA ASP A 140 -28.67 -1.37 -17.40
C ASP A 140 -27.40 -1.33 -16.55
N ALA A 141 -27.26 -2.33 -15.67
CA ALA A 141 -26.12 -2.46 -14.78
C ALA A 141 -24.84 -2.72 -15.59
N LEU A 142 -23.83 -1.87 -15.40
CA LEU A 142 -22.57 -1.99 -16.11
C LEU A 142 -21.68 -3.04 -15.43
N GLU A 143 -21.43 -4.14 -16.13
CA GLU A 143 -20.50 -5.18 -15.69
C GLU A 143 -19.09 -4.84 -16.12
N LEU A 144 -18.21 -4.76 -15.14
CA LEU A 144 -16.79 -4.43 -15.27
C LEU A 144 -15.96 -5.63 -14.81
N THR A 145 -14.75 -5.69 -15.33
CA THR A 145 -13.77 -6.70 -14.93
C THR A 145 -12.53 -6.00 -14.39
N GLY A 146 -11.88 -6.68 -13.44
CA GLY A 146 -10.71 -6.15 -12.78
C GLY A 146 -9.98 -7.23 -12.01
N VAL A 147 -8.82 -6.85 -11.48
CA VAL A 147 -7.99 -7.68 -10.64
C VAL A 147 -8.05 -7.17 -9.21
N LEU A 148 -8.31 -8.08 -8.26
CA LEU A 148 -8.26 -7.76 -6.84
C LEU A 148 -6.82 -7.88 -6.38
N CYS A 149 -6.21 -6.76 -6.03
CA CYS A 149 -4.82 -6.69 -5.58
C CYS A 149 -4.71 -5.80 -4.33
N THR A 150 -3.54 -5.83 -3.70
CA THR A 150 -3.15 -4.74 -2.80
C THR A 150 -2.60 -3.57 -3.63
N SER A 151 -2.75 -2.35 -3.14
CA SER A 151 -2.27 -1.14 -3.81
C SER A 151 -0.77 -1.16 -4.11
N SER A 152 0.02 -1.83 -3.28
CA SER A 152 1.47 -2.00 -3.50
C SER A 152 1.82 -3.05 -4.56
N THR A 153 0.94 -4.04 -4.78
CA THR A 153 1.19 -5.13 -5.73
C THR A 153 0.61 -4.88 -7.11
N TYR A 154 -0.30 -3.92 -7.28
CA TYR A 154 -0.95 -3.70 -8.56
C TYR A 154 0.03 -3.07 -9.56
N ASP A 155 0.17 -3.70 -10.73
CA ASP A 155 0.89 -3.15 -11.87
C ASP A 155 -0.11 -2.57 -12.89
N ALA A 156 -0.05 -1.25 -13.07
CA ALA A 156 -0.92 -0.52 -13.97
C ALA A 156 -0.62 -0.75 -15.46
N ALA A 157 0.61 -1.16 -15.81
CA ALA A 157 0.98 -1.43 -17.19
C ALA A 157 0.47 -2.81 -17.65
N THR A 158 0.51 -3.81 -16.76
CA THR A 158 0.03 -5.16 -17.07
C THR A 158 -1.40 -5.43 -16.60
N HIS A 159 -2.01 -4.51 -15.85
CA HIS A 159 -3.30 -4.69 -15.18
C HIS A 159 -3.37 -6.00 -14.39
N SER A 160 -2.28 -6.37 -13.73
CA SER A 160 -2.17 -7.63 -12.97
C SER A 160 -1.58 -7.40 -11.59
N CYS A 161 -1.84 -8.33 -10.68
CA CYS A 161 -1.14 -8.33 -9.41
C CYS A 161 0.28 -8.84 -9.65
N GLY A 162 1.26 -8.02 -9.30
CA GLY A 162 2.65 -8.45 -9.12
C GLY A 162 2.75 -9.54 -8.04
N PRO A 163 3.92 -10.16 -7.90
CA PRO A 163 4.15 -11.12 -6.83
C PRO A 163 3.76 -10.48 -5.49
N PRO A 164 3.18 -11.24 -4.54
CA PRO A 164 2.89 -10.73 -3.21
C PRO A 164 4.16 -10.07 -2.69
N PRO A 165 4.04 -8.93 -1.97
CA PRO A 165 5.21 -8.19 -1.55
C PRO A 165 6.11 -9.19 -0.82
N LYS A 166 7.32 -9.43 -1.36
CA LYS A 166 8.36 -10.14 -0.62
C LYS A 166 8.37 -9.45 0.73
N LYS A 167 8.02 -10.17 1.80
CA LYS A 167 7.76 -9.66 3.15
C LYS A 167 8.55 -8.37 3.33
N ALA A 168 7.88 -7.22 3.41
CA ALA A 168 8.52 -5.90 3.44
C ALA A 168 9.84 -6.04 4.18
N GLU A 169 10.97 -5.87 3.46
CA GLU A 169 12.26 -6.31 3.98
C GLU A 169 12.43 -5.72 5.37
N CYS A 170 12.54 -6.60 6.37
CA CYS A 170 12.62 -6.19 7.76
C CYS A 170 13.74 -5.14 7.86
N GLY A 171 13.49 -4.00 8.53
CA GLY A 171 14.50 -2.94 8.66
C GLY A 171 15.83 -3.46 9.21
N PHE A 172 15.78 -4.48 10.06
CA PHE A 172 16.95 -5.22 10.51
C PHE A 172 17.66 -6.01 9.40
N CYS A 173 16.93 -6.71 8.53
CA CYS A 173 17.53 -7.43 7.39
C CYS A 173 18.22 -6.45 6.42
N LEU A 174 17.61 -5.28 6.17
CA LEU A 174 18.22 -4.22 5.37
C LEU A 174 19.51 -3.70 6.01
N PHE A 175 19.47 -3.40 7.31
CA PHE A 175 20.63 -2.94 8.07
C PHE A 175 21.78 -3.95 8.06
N MET A 176 21.48 -5.23 8.29
CA MET A 176 22.48 -6.31 8.30
C MET A 176 23.09 -6.54 6.92
N LYS A 177 22.28 -6.53 5.85
CA LYS A 177 22.74 -6.69 4.46
C LYS A 177 23.57 -5.53 3.96
N ALA A 178 23.28 -4.31 4.40
CA ALA A 178 24.04 -3.11 4.05
C ALA A 178 25.38 -3.00 4.80
N GLY A 179 25.54 -3.74 5.90
CA GLY A 179 26.74 -3.71 6.73
C GLY A 179 27.89 -4.58 6.21
N PRO A 180 29.07 -4.49 6.86
CA PRO A 180 30.26 -5.22 6.45
C PRO A 180 30.11 -6.75 6.56
N CYS A 181 29.12 -7.24 7.30
CA CYS A 181 28.78 -8.66 7.44
C CYS A 181 27.57 -9.09 6.60
N GLY A 182 27.16 -8.29 5.60
CA GLY A 182 25.99 -8.58 4.76
C GLY A 182 26.07 -9.90 4.00
N GLU A 183 27.27 -10.32 3.60
CA GLU A 183 27.50 -11.62 2.94
C GLU A 183 27.20 -12.79 3.89
N GLN A 184 27.75 -12.75 5.11
CA GLN A 184 27.51 -13.76 6.14
C GLN A 184 26.03 -13.82 6.53
N PHE A 185 25.37 -12.67 6.61
CA PHE A 185 23.94 -12.57 6.88
C PHE A 185 23.10 -13.20 5.77
N THR A 186 23.45 -12.96 4.51
CA THR A 186 22.74 -13.52 3.35
C THR A 186 22.90 -15.04 3.28
N THR A 187 24.10 -15.56 3.55
CA THR A 187 24.34 -17.01 3.61
C THR A 187 23.57 -17.67 4.75
N TRP A 188 23.50 -17.01 5.91
CA TRP A 188 22.71 -17.48 7.05
C TRP A 188 21.20 -17.46 6.75
N GLU A 189 20.68 -16.38 6.18
CA GLU A 189 19.26 -16.25 5.78
C GLU A 189 18.86 -17.34 4.78
N ALA A 190 19.71 -17.62 3.78
CA ALA A 190 19.48 -18.70 2.82
C ALA A 190 19.40 -20.09 3.50
N CYS A 191 20.25 -20.34 4.49
CA CYS A 191 20.21 -21.59 5.26
C CYS A 191 18.93 -21.71 6.10
N LEU A 192 18.49 -20.62 6.72
CA LEU A 192 17.24 -20.58 7.49
C LEU A 192 16.03 -20.84 6.59
N ASP A 193 15.96 -20.19 5.43
CA ASP A 193 14.88 -20.38 4.47
C ASP A 193 14.80 -21.82 3.96
N GLN A 194 15.95 -22.45 3.73
CA GLN A 194 16.00 -23.87 3.37
C GLN A 194 15.53 -24.76 4.53
N SER A 195 16.02 -24.53 5.74
CA SER A 195 15.65 -25.32 6.93
C SER A 195 14.16 -25.22 7.23
N LYS A 196 13.55 -24.04 7.02
CA LYS A 196 12.12 -23.81 7.17
C LYS A 196 11.28 -24.55 6.14
N LYS A 197 11.75 -24.65 4.89
CA LYS A 197 11.07 -25.44 3.83
C LYS A 197 11.13 -26.94 4.12
N GLU A 198 12.22 -27.41 4.71
CA GLU A 198 12.44 -28.82 5.02
C GLU A 198 11.86 -29.25 6.38
N GLY A 199 11.38 -28.30 7.21
CA GLY A 199 10.85 -28.57 8.54
C GLY A 199 11.90 -29.08 9.55
N SER A 200 13.19 -28.81 9.31
CA SER A 200 14.29 -29.28 10.13
C SER A 200 14.73 -28.27 11.18
N ASP A 201 15.35 -28.75 12.27
CA ASP A 201 15.95 -27.89 13.29
C ASP A 201 17.09 -27.01 12.72
N PHE A 202 16.85 -25.71 12.67
CA PHE A 202 17.74 -24.75 12.05
C PHE A 202 18.97 -24.43 12.90
N LEU A 203 18.90 -24.60 14.23
CA LEU A 203 20.04 -24.35 15.11
C LEU A 203 21.18 -25.33 14.79
N THR A 204 20.83 -26.58 14.52
CA THR A 204 21.81 -27.62 14.19
C THR A 204 22.34 -27.49 12.76
N LYS A 205 21.49 -27.14 11.79
CA LYS A 205 21.89 -27.04 10.36
C LYS A 205 22.62 -25.75 10.01
N CYS A 206 22.19 -24.62 10.58
CA CYS A 206 22.71 -23.30 10.26
C CYS A 206 23.66 -22.76 11.35
N GLY A 207 24.05 -23.61 12.31
CA GLY A 207 25.00 -23.28 13.37
C GLY A 207 26.32 -22.70 12.85
N PRO A 208 26.98 -23.30 11.84
CA PRO A 208 28.23 -22.76 11.28
C PRO A 208 28.06 -21.35 10.71
N GLN A 209 26.97 -21.10 9.98
CA GLN A 209 26.65 -19.80 9.39
C GLN A 209 26.28 -18.78 10.47
N THR A 210 25.62 -19.22 11.54
CA THR A 210 25.27 -18.36 12.70
C THR A 210 26.53 -17.91 13.43
N LEU A 211 27.50 -18.82 13.63
CA LEU A 211 28.79 -18.49 14.25
C LEU A 211 29.61 -17.55 13.36
N ALA A 212 29.69 -17.82 12.05
CA ALA A 212 30.40 -16.95 11.11
C ALA A 212 29.81 -15.53 11.07
N LEU A 213 28.49 -15.41 11.12
CA LEU A 213 27.81 -14.11 11.22
C LEU A 213 28.15 -13.40 12.53
N ARG A 214 28.07 -14.11 13.66
CA ARG A 214 28.44 -13.57 14.97
C ARG A 214 29.88 -13.07 15.00
N ASP A 215 30.83 -13.90 14.58
CA ASP A 215 32.25 -13.57 14.59
C ASP A 215 32.54 -12.31 13.76
N CYS A 216 31.83 -12.16 12.63
CA CYS A 216 31.93 -10.96 11.81
C CYS A 216 31.34 -9.72 12.51
N VAL A 217 30.18 -9.85 13.15
CA VAL A 217 29.55 -8.74 13.90
C VAL A 217 30.45 -8.29 15.06
N ASP A 218 30.99 -9.24 15.82
CA ASP A 218 31.90 -9.00 16.94
C ASP A 218 33.22 -8.33 16.46
N ALA A 219 33.67 -8.64 15.24
CA ALA A 219 34.84 -8.00 14.63
C ALA A 219 34.57 -6.59 14.06
N ASN A 220 33.31 -6.18 13.90
CA ASN A 220 32.92 -4.89 13.33
C ASN A 220 32.03 -4.07 14.32
N PRO A 221 32.50 -3.81 15.55
CA PRO A 221 31.70 -3.15 16.58
C PRO A 221 31.38 -1.68 16.23
N GLU A 222 32.20 -1.02 15.42
CA GLU A 222 31.94 0.37 14.99
C GLU A 222 30.62 0.49 14.20
N TYR A 223 30.37 -0.43 13.28
CA TYR A 223 29.12 -0.48 12.51
C TYR A 223 27.96 -1.11 13.30
N TYR A 224 28.23 -2.16 14.09
CA TYR A 224 27.18 -2.95 14.75
C TYR A 224 26.90 -2.60 16.21
N SER A 225 27.60 -1.62 16.80
CA SER A 225 27.38 -1.16 18.19
C SER A 225 25.92 -0.79 18.48
N VAL A 226 25.19 -0.27 17.48
CA VAL A 226 23.76 0.03 17.57
C VAL A 226 22.91 -1.19 17.93
N LEU A 227 23.39 -2.41 17.66
CA LEU A 227 22.70 -3.66 18.03
C LEU A 227 22.90 -4.04 19.51
N ASN A 228 23.94 -3.51 20.16
CA ASN A 228 24.29 -3.89 21.53
C ASN A 228 23.53 -3.12 22.60
N GLY A 229 22.81 -2.05 22.22
CA GLY A 229 21.96 -1.26 23.11
C GLY A 229 22.69 -0.71 24.32
N ASP A 230 22.98 0.59 24.33
CA ASP A 230 23.26 1.29 25.59
C ASP A 230 22.02 1.16 26.49
N SER A 231 22.04 0.16 27.36
CA SER A 231 21.22 0.10 28.56
C SER A 231 21.89 1.00 29.61
N ASN A 232 21.95 2.30 29.30
CA ASN A 232 22.21 3.33 30.30
C ASN A 232 20.84 3.76 30.87
N ASP A 233 20.18 2.84 31.58
CA ASP A 233 19.27 3.21 32.67
C ASP A 233 20.09 3.04 33.96
N ASP A 234 20.82 4.11 34.29
CA ASP A 234 21.35 4.34 35.61
C ASP A 234 20.17 4.45 36.60
N ASP A 235 19.94 3.41 37.40
CA ASP A 235 19.25 3.53 38.69
C ASP A 235 19.83 2.49 39.67
N GLU A 236 21.05 2.77 40.13
CA GLU A 236 21.48 2.36 41.47
C GLU A 236 20.64 3.13 42.48
N ALA A 237 19.59 2.49 43.00
CA ALA A 237 18.88 2.94 44.20
C ALA A 237 19.39 2.17 45.43
N PRO A 238 19.81 2.87 46.52
CA PRO A 238 20.56 2.30 47.63
C PRO A 238 19.69 1.55 48.66
N ASN A 239 20.35 0.71 49.46
CA ASN A 239 19.81 0.02 50.64
C ASN A 239 19.14 0.98 51.66
N ASP A 240 17.93 0.63 52.13
CA ASP A 240 17.34 0.86 53.47
C ASP A 240 15.93 0.22 53.41
N VAL A 241 15.52 -0.81 54.19
CA VAL A 241 15.48 -1.01 55.65
C VAL A 241 15.50 -2.52 55.97
#